data_AF-A0A6L6E9R4-F1
#
_entry.id   AF-A0A6L6E9R4-F1
#
_cell.length_a   1.000
_cell.length_b   1.000
_cell.length_c   1.000
_cell.angle_alpha   90.00
_cell.angle_beta   90.00
_cell.angle_gamma   90.00
#
_symmetry.space_group_name_H-M   'P 1'
#
loop_
_entity.id
_entity.type
_entity.pdbx_description
1 polymer ?
#
loop_
_entity_poly.entity_id
_entity_poly.type
_entity_poly.pdbx_seq_one_letter_code
_entity_poly.pdbx_strand_id
1 'polypeptide(L)'
;MGISLTDGQFGILYNVFSFGLVSMLACTVYTLVSQSRVLPKYRGALVMSSMVTFIAGYHYMRIFNSFDSSFEAGTLKTGTGAGAFNEAYRYVDWILTVPLLLVEVIAVLGLAKAASSSLISRLVPASAAMIALGYPGEISTVNNTKVIFGVLSTIPFLYILYVLFVELSKSLDRQPAGVAATIGRLRLLLIATWGVYPIS
;
A
#
# COMPACT_ATOMS: atom_id res chain seq x y z
N MET A 1 24.89 2.47 -8.33
CA MET A 1 24.82 3.08 -9.68
C MET A 1 24.35 4.52 -9.51
N GLY A 2 24.60 5.43 -10.43
CA GLY A 2 24.15 6.82 -10.34
C GLY A 2 23.15 7.14 -11.44
N ILE A 3 22.09 7.88 -11.14
CA ILE A 3 21.14 8.40 -12.12
C ILE A 3 21.32 9.92 -12.17
N SER A 4 21.72 10.46 -13.32
CA SER A 4 21.80 11.90 -13.51
C SER A 4 20.40 12.50 -13.64
N LEU A 5 20.11 13.56 -12.89
CA LEU A 5 18.84 14.28 -12.94
C LEU A 5 19.09 15.74 -13.32
N THR A 6 18.25 16.27 -14.20
CA THR A 6 18.14 17.72 -14.40
C THR A 6 17.51 18.38 -13.17
N ASP A 7 17.74 19.67 -12.97
CA ASP A 7 17.15 20.43 -11.86
C ASP A 7 15.61 20.34 -11.84
N GLY A 8 14.99 20.34 -13.02
CA GLY A 8 13.55 20.15 -13.15
C GLY A 8 13.08 18.76 -12.71
N GLN A 9 13.80 17.70 -13.09
CA GLN A 9 13.48 16.32 -12.66
C GLN A 9 13.64 16.16 -11.15
N PHE A 10 14.72 16.69 -10.58
CA PHE A 10 14.93 16.69 -9.13
C PHE A 10 13.79 17.44 -8.42
N GLY A 11 13.48 18.66 -8.88
CA GLY A 11 12.42 19.49 -8.31
C GLY A 11 11.06 18.82 -8.34
N ILE A 12 10.70 18.11 -9.42
CA ILE A 12 9.45 17.36 -9.51
C ILE A 12 9.41 16.24 -8.47
N LEU A 13 10.45 15.39 -8.40
CA LEU A 13 10.49 14.27 -7.46
C LEU A 13 10.45 14.76 -6.00
N TYR A 14 11.21 15.79 -5.68
CA TYR A 14 11.24 16.43 -4.37
C TYR A 14 9.83 16.90 -3.95
N ASN A 15 9.15 17.64 -4.82
CA ASN A 15 7.81 18.15 -4.54
C ASN A 15 6.75 17.03 -4.47
N VAL A 16 6.87 15.97 -5.27
CA VAL A 16 5.98 14.80 -5.19
C VAL A 16 6.12 14.07 -3.86
N PHE A 17 7.34 13.87 -3.36
CA PHE A 17 7.55 13.26 -2.04
C PHE A 17 7.02 14.16 -0.91
N SER A 18 7.22 15.47 -1.00
CA SER A 18 6.65 16.45 -0.05
C SER A 18 5.11 16.43 -0.06
N PHE A 19 4.52 16.42 -1.26
CA PHE A 19 3.07 16.32 -1.45
C PHE A 19 2.50 15.02 -0.87
N GLY A 20 3.17 13.89 -1.12
CA GLY A 20 2.80 12.60 -0.54
C GLY A 20 2.82 12.62 0.98
N LEU A 21 3.89 13.16 1.58
CA LEU A 21 4.03 13.29 3.03
C LEU A 21 2.86 14.08 3.66
N VAL A 22 2.61 15.30 3.17
CA VAL A 22 1.56 16.14 3.75
C VAL A 22 0.16 15.55 3.55
N SER A 23 -0.07 14.89 2.40
CA SER A 23 -1.35 14.23 2.13
C SER A 23 -1.64 13.11 3.12
N MET A 24 -0.64 12.30 3.47
CA MET A 24 -0.77 11.21 4.44
C MET A 24 -1.02 11.74 5.86
N LEU A 25 -0.31 12.78 6.28
CA LEU A 25 -0.52 13.41 7.59
C LEU A 25 -1.91 14.06 7.68
N ALA A 26 -2.34 14.78 6.64
CA ALA A 26 -3.67 15.39 6.60
C ALA A 26 -4.78 14.32 6.65
N CYS A 27 -4.63 13.22 5.90
CA CYS A 27 -5.59 12.11 5.93
C CYS A 27 -5.66 11.44 7.31
N THR A 28 -4.51 11.28 7.98
CA THR A 28 -4.44 10.77 9.37
C THR A 28 -5.28 11.61 10.30
N VAL A 29 -5.08 12.94 10.29
CA VAL A 29 -5.86 13.85 11.13
C VAL A 29 -7.34 13.78 10.76
N TYR A 30 -7.66 13.83 9.47
CA TYR A 30 -9.04 13.78 8.99
C TYR A 30 -9.79 12.53 9.46
N THR A 31 -9.18 11.35 9.35
CA THR A 31 -9.81 10.07 9.71
C THR A 31 -9.96 9.91 11.22
N LEU A 32 -9.00 10.42 12.01
CA LEU A 32 -9.11 10.48 13.48
C LEU A 32 -10.26 11.39 13.94
N VAL A 33 -10.38 12.60 13.40
CA VAL A 33 -11.46 13.53 13.80
C VAL A 33 -12.83 13.12 13.28
N SER A 34 -12.88 12.32 12.21
CA SER A 34 -14.13 11.89 11.58
C SER A 34 -14.82 10.72 12.29
N GLN A 35 -14.23 10.14 13.35
CA GLN A 35 -14.80 8.97 14.04
C GLN A 35 -16.21 9.20 14.59
N SER A 36 -16.53 10.42 15.04
CA SER A 36 -17.86 10.76 15.55
C SER A 36 -18.93 10.85 14.46
N ARG A 37 -18.53 10.93 13.18
CA ARG A 37 -19.43 11.04 12.02
C ARG A 37 -20.00 9.69 11.57
N VAL A 38 -19.50 8.59 12.12
CA VAL A 38 -19.95 7.22 11.79
C VAL A 38 -20.43 6.49 13.05
N LEU A 39 -21.27 5.46 12.83
CA LEU A 39 -21.73 4.60 13.92
C LEU A 39 -20.55 3.93 14.64
N PRO A 40 -20.66 3.65 15.96
CA PRO A 40 -19.56 3.07 16.74
C PRO A 40 -18.91 1.83 16.12
N LYS A 41 -19.72 0.95 15.51
CA LYS A 41 -19.26 -0.28 14.85
C LYS A 41 -18.30 -0.04 13.66
N TYR A 42 -18.29 1.15 13.06
CA TYR A 42 -17.43 1.48 11.92
C TYR A 42 -16.19 2.31 12.30
N ARG A 43 -16.09 2.77 13.56
CA ARG A 43 -14.97 3.60 14.01
C ARG A 43 -13.62 2.88 13.94
N GLY A 44 -13.63 1.56 14.15
CA GLY A 44 -12.43 0.73 14.00
C GLY A 44 -11.83 0.82 12.60
N ALA A 45 -12.65 0.93 11.55
CA ALA A 45 -12.16 1.12 10.19
C ALA A 45 -11.45 2.47 10.02
N LEU A 46 -12.02 3.55 10.56
CA LEU A 46 -11.38 4.87 10.51
C LEU A 46 -10.07 4.93 11.31
N VAL A 47 -9.98 4.23 12.44
CA VAL A 47 -8.73 4.08 13.20
C VAL A 47 -7.68 3.37 12.37
N MET A 48 -8.02 2.27 11.69
CA MET A 48 -7.08 1.56 10.80
C MET A 48 -6.64 2.46 9.64
N SER A 49 -7.57 3.21 9.04
CA SER A 49 -7.26 4.20 8.00
C SER A 49 -6.25 5.24 8.49
N SER A 50 -6.45 5.75 9.73
CA SER A 50 -5.53 6.68 10.38
C SER A 50 -4.15 6.06 10.60
N MET A 51 -4.10 4.79 11.04
CA MET A 51 -2.84 4.07 11.23
C MET A 51 -2.10 3.86 9.92
N VAL A 52 -2.80 3.46 8.86
CA VAL A 52 -2.23 3.28 7.52
C VAL A 52 -1.58 4.58 7.06
N THR A 53 -2.30 5.69 7.10
CA THR A 53 -1.79 6.98 6.62
C THR A 53 -0.72 7.54 7.55
N PHE A 54 -0.74 7.24 8.84
CA PHE A 54 0.33 7.65 9.75
C PHE A 54 1.64 6.91 9.47
N ILE A 55 1.57 5.58 9.30
CA ILE A 55 2.71 4.74 8.93
C ILE A 55 3.27 5.19 7.58
N ALA A 56 2.40 5.43 6.60
CA ALA A 56 2.79 5.94 5.30
C ALA A 56 3.43 7.34 5.40
N GLY A 57 2.88 8.24 6.21
CA GLY A 57 3.44 9.57 6.45
C GLY A 57 4.87 9.49 7.00
N TYR A 58 5.10 8.65 8.03
CA TYR A 58 6.45 8.41 8.55
C TYR A 58 7.40 7.89 7.46
N HIS A 59 6.99 6.89 6.68
CA HIS A 59 7.84 6.34 5.62
C HIS A 59 8.09 7.34 4.48
N TYR A 60 7.11 8.17 4.11
CA TYR A 60 7.30 9.26 3.14
C TYR A 60 8.32 10.29 3.64
N MET A 61 8.33 10.62 4.92
CA MET A 61 9.37 11.47 5.52
C MET A 61 10.75 10.80 5.40
N ARG A 62 10.86 9.49 5.66
CA ARG A 62 12.12 8.75 5.50
C ARG A 62 12.58 8.68 4.04
N ILE A 63 11.65 8.47 3.10
CA ILE A 63 11.91 8.46 1.65
C ILE A 63 12.38 9.83 1.20
N PHE A 64 11.70 10.90 1.60
CA PHE A 64 12.07 12.28 1.28
C PHE A 64 13.49 12.60 1.74
N ASN A 65 13.80 12.31 3.01
CA ASN A 65 15.14 12.53 3.56
C ASN A 65 16.20 11.66 2.85
N SER A 66 15.85 10.42 2.51
CA SER A 66 16.74 9.53 1.76
C SER A 66 16.99 10.03 0.34
N PHE A 67 15.98 10.59 -0.33
CA PHE A 67 16.13 11.17 -1.67
C PHE A 67 17.06 12.37 -1.63
N ASP A 68 16.84 13.30 -0.72
CA ASP A 68 17.64 14.51 -0.55
C ASP A 68 19.12 14.17 -0.23
N SER A 69 19.34 13.28 0.74
CA SER A 69 20.69 12.87 1.15
C SER A 69 21.44 11.97 0.18
N SER A 70 20.75 11.39 -0.82
CA SER A 70 21.39 10.53 -1.84
C SER A 70 21.66 11.26 -3.15
N PHE A 71 21.31 12.54 -3.25
CA PHE A 71 21.56 13.37 -4.41
C PHE A 71 22.77 14.27 -4.19
N GLU A 72 23.80 14.10 -5.02
CA GLU A 72 25.03 14.90 -4.96
C GLU A 72 25.50 15.24 -6.38
N ALA A 73 25.89 16.50 -6.60
CA ALA A 73 26.47 16.99 -7.86
C ALA A 73 25.67 16.56 -9.13
N GLY A 74 24.34 16.67 -9.09
CA GLY A 74 23.47 16.34 -10.23
C GLY A 74 23.17 14.84 -10.40
N THR A 75 23.61 13.99 -9.48
CA THR A 75 23.48 12.54 -9.57
C THR A 75 22.82 11.94 -8.32
N LEU A 76 21.76 11.17 -8.53
CA LEU A 76 21.12 10.35 -7.50
C LEU A 76 21.85 9.02 -7.35
N LYS A 77 22.37 8.73 -6.16
CA LYS A 77 23.00 7.45 -5.84
C LYS A 77 21.93 6.39 -5.59
N THR A 78 21.99 5.29 -6.33
CA THR A 78 21.04 4.16 -6.24
C THR A 78 21.74 2.83 -5.91
N GLY A 79 20.97 1.89 -5.38
CA GLY A 79 21.39 0.55 -4.97
C GLY A 79 21.30 0.33 -3.47
N THR A 80 21.92 -0.73 -2.96
CA THR A 80 21.83 -1.16 -1.55
C THR A 80 22.96 -0.64 -0.65
N GLY A 81 23.89 0.15 -1.21
CA GLY A 81 25.03 0.68 -0.48
C GLY A 81 24.69 1.87 0.43
N ALA A 82 25.53 2.13 1.44
CA ALA A 82 25.36 3.27 2.33
C ALA A 82 25.29 4.62 1.55
N GLY A 83 24.31 5.45 1.91
CA GLY A 83 24.05 6.73 1.25
C GLY A 83 23.33 6.64 -0.10
N ALA A 84 22.97 5.44 -0.57
CA ALA A 84 22.07 5.29 -1.71
C ALA A 84 20.61 5.56 -1.31
N PHE A 85 19.80 5.98 -2.28
CA PHE A 85 18.36 6.08 -2.14
C PHE A 85 17.78 4.74 -1.67
N ASN A 86 17.13 4.74 -0.51
CA ASN A 86 16.74 3.52 0.17
C ASN A 86 15.27 3.15 -0.13
N GLU A 87 15.10 2.22 -1.06
CA GLU A 87 13.79 1.69 -1.46
C GLU A 87 13.11 0.85 -0.38
N ALA A 88 13.86 0.34 0.61
CA ALA A 88 13.32 -0.53 1.65
C ALA A 88 12.26 0.16 2.53
N TYR A 89 12.31 1.50 2.69
CA TYR A 89 11.28 2.22 3.44
C TYR A 89 9.87 1.99 2.87
N ARG A 90 9.76 1.88 1.54
CA ARG A 90 8.47 1.62 0.89
C ARG A 90 8.00 0.19 1.10
N TYR A 91 8.91 -0.79 1.05
CA TYR A 91 8.55 -2.18 1.33
C TYR A 91 8.16 -2.42 2.79
N VAL A 92 8.83 -1.73 3.74
CA VAL A 92 8.45 -1.75 5.15
C VAL A 92 7.10 -1.06 5.37
N ASP A 93 6.81 0.04 4.66
CA ASP A 93 5.46 0.61 4.66
C ASP A 93 4.44 -0.42 4.18
N TRP A 94 4.65 -1.05 3.03
CA TRP A 94 3.70 -1.99 2.43
C TRP A 94 3.43 -3.21 3.29
N ILE A 95 4.45 -3.84 3.88
CA ILE A 95 4.23 -5.03 4.72
C ILE A 95 3.37 -4.71 5.95
N LEU A 96 3.36 -3.45 6.39
CA LEU A 96 2.53 -2.97 7.50
C LEU A 96 1.15 -2.51 7.02
N THR A 97 1.07 -1.75 5.93
CA THR A 97 -0.16 -1.06 5.50
C THR A 97 -1.06 -1.90 4.61
N VAL A 98 -0.51 -2.76 3.75
CA VAL A 98 -1.30 -3.61 2.84
C VAL A 98 -2.22 -4.57 3.60
N PRO A 99 -1.78 -5.28 4.66
CA PRO A 99 -2.68 -6.08 5.48
C PRO A 99 -3.77 -5.23 6.15
N LEU A 100 -3.41 -4.05 6.68
CA LEU A 100 -4.36 -3.15 7.35
C LEU A 100 -5.43 -2.63 6.38
N LEU A 101 -5.06 -2.24 5.17
CA LEU A 101 -5.99 -1.84 4.11
C LEU A 101 -7.01 -2.95 3.82
N LEU A 102 -6.57 -4.20 3.73
CA LEU A 102 -7.48 -5.33 3.49
C LEU A 102 -8.41 -5.56 4.69
N VAL A 103 -7.91 -5.50 5.92
CA VAL A 103 -8.72 -5.62 7.14
C VAL A 103 -9.73 -4.48 7.25
N GLU A 104 -9.36 -3.26 6.87
CA GLU A 104 -10.23 -2.09 6.84
C GLU A 104 -11.45 -2.31 5.94
N VAL A 105 -11.26 -2.84 4.73
CA VAL A 105 -12.36 -3.19 3.82
C VAL A 105 -13.32 -4.20 4.46
N ILE A 106 -12.81 -5.19 5.20
CA ILE A 106 -13.67 -6.16 5.89
C ILE A 106 -14.41 -5.52 7.07
N ALA A 107 -13.76 -4.61 7.80
CA ALA A 107 -14.35 -3.94 8.96
C ALA A 107 -15.54 -3.03 8.58
N VAL A 108 -15.47 -2.32 7.44
CA VAL A 108 -16.59 -1.45 7.00
C VAL A 108 -17.83 -2.23 6.57
N LEU A 109 -17.70 -3.52 6.23
CA LEU A 109 -18.83 -4.36 5.81
C LEU A 109 -19.69 -4.86 6.97
N GLY A 110 -19.19 -4.79 8.20
CA GLY A 110 -19.94 -5.24 9.39
C GLY A 110 -20.41 -6.70 9.30
N LEU A 111 -19.60 -7.58 8.70
CA LEU A 111 -19.95 -8.99 8.52
C LEU A 111 -20.00 -9.74 9.86
N ALA A 112 -20.67 -10.89 9.86
CA ALA A 112 -20.64 -11.82 10.99
C ALA A 112 -19.18 -12.24 11.28
N LYS A 113 -18.84 -12.39 12.57
CA LYS A 113 -17.47 -12.66 13.04
C LYS A 113 -16.78 -13.82 12.30
N ALA A 114 -17.50 -14.91 12.03
CA ALA A 114 -16.95 -16.06 11.32
C ALA A 114 -16.56 -15.73 9.87
N ALA A 115 -17.40 -14.96 9.15
CA ALA A 115 -17.13 -14.52 7.79
C ALA A 115 -15.96 -13.53 7.75
N SER A 116 -15.94 -12.54 8.66
CA SER A 116 -14.83 -11.60 8.79
C SER A 116 -13.51 -12.32 9.07
N SER A 117 -13.50 -13.25 10.03
CA SER A 117 -12.31 -14.02 10.40
C SER A 117 -11.80 -14.86 9.23
N SER A 118 -12.70 -15.51 8.48
CA SER A 118 -12.31 -16.29 7.30
C SER A 118 -11.72 -15.45 6.19
N LEU A 119 -12.18 -14.22 5.97
CA LEU A 119 -11.64 -13.34 4.94
C LEU A 119 -10.28 -12.79 5.38
N ILE A 120 -10.17 -12.34 6.63
CA ILE A 120 -8.92 -11.81 7.20
C ILE A 120 -7.83 -12.88 7.21
N SER A 121 -8.13 -14.12 7.61
CA SER A 121 -7.15 -15.22 7.64
C SER A 121 -6.64 -15.64 6.26
N ARG A 122 -7.38 -15.30 5.19
CA ARG A 122 -6.94 -15.50 3.80
C ARG A 122 -6.15 -14.31 3.29
N LEU A 123 -6.64 -13.09 3.54
CA LEU A 123 -6.09 -11.85 2.98
C LEU A 123 -4.79 -11.40 3.65
N VAL A 124 -4.70 -11.46 4.98
CA VAL A 124 -3.53 -10.97 5.72
C VAL A 124 -2.27 -11.79 5.40
N PRO A 125 -2.27 -13.13 5.50
CA PRO A 125 -1.09 -13.91 5.14
C PRO A 125 -0.72 -13.79 3.66
N ALA A 126 -1.72 -13.71 2.76
CA ALA A 126 -1.46 -13.52 1.34
C ALA A 126 -0.79 -12.18 1.04
N SER A 127 -1.26 -11.09 1.67
CA SER A 127 -0.63 -9.77 1.51
C SER A 127 0.80 -9.72 2.07
N ALA A 128 1.04 -10.32 3.24
CA ALA A 128 2.39 -10.44 3.78
C ALA A 128 3.32 -11.24 2.85
N ALA A 129 2.84 -12.38 2.33
CA ALA A 129 3.59 -13.20 1.37
C ALA A 129 3.88 -12.46 0.07
N MET A 130 2.92 -11.71 -0.45
CA MET A 130 3.09 -10.88 -1.66
C MET A 130 4.25 -9.90 -1.50
N ILE A 131 4.28 -9.13 -0.41
CA ILE A 131 5.35 -8.14 -0.18
C ILE A 131 6.69 -8.83 0.10
N ALA A 132 6.69 -9.89 0.93
CA ALA A 132 7.91 -10.62 1.26
C ALA A 132 8.56 -11.28 0.03
N LEU A 133 7.78 -11.82 -0.89
CA LEU A 133 8.27 -12.40 -2.14
C LEU A 133 8.72 -11.33 -3.13
N GLY A 134 8.15 -10.11 -3.10
CA GLY A 134 8.56 -9.04 -4.00
C GLY A 134 9.92 -8.43 -3.65
N TYR A 135 10.26 -8.35 -2.35
CA TYR A 135 11.44 -7.62 -1.87
C TYR A 135 12.79 -8.11 -2.43
N PRO A 136 13.08 -9.42 -2.54
CA PRO A 136 14.32 -9.89 -3.15
C PRO A 136 14.44 -9.52 -4.64
N GLY A 137 13.32 -9.38 -5.34
CA GLY A 137 13.28 -8.88 -6.72
C GLY A 137 13.67 -7.41 -6.78
N GLU A 138 13.08 -6.58 -5.91
CA GLU A 138 13.33 -5.13 -5.85
C GLU A 138 14.82 -4.80 -5.72
N ILE A 139 15.48 -5.38 -4.72
CA ILE A 139 16.87 -5.06 -4.39
C ILE A 139 17.88 -5.74 -5.34
N SER A 140 17.42 -6.58 -6.26
CA SER A 140 18.30 -7.29 -7.18
C SER A 140 18.77 -6.39 -8.32
N THR A 141 20.02 -6.57 -8.75
CA THR A 141 20.54 -5.98 -9.99
C THR A 141 20.48 -6.95 -11.17
N VAL A 142 19.99 -8.18 -10.95
CA VAL A 142 19.96 -9.26 -11.96
C VAL A 142 18.53 -9.43 -12.48
N ASN A 143 18.34 -9.17 -13.78
CA ASN A 143 17.02 -9.22 -14.41
C ASN A 143 16.28 -10.54 -14.20
N ASN A 144 16.96 -11.69 -14.31
CA ASN A 144 16.32 -12.99 -14.09
C ASN A 144 15.77 -13.12 -12.66
N THR A 145 16.51 -12.64 -11.66
CA THR A 145 16.06 -12.63 -10.26
C THR A 145 14.84 -11.73 -10.08
N LYS A 146 14.85 -10.52 -10.68
CA LYS A 146 13.69 -9.61 -10.66
C LYS A 146 12.43 -10.29 -11.20
N VAL A 147 12.54 -10.92 -12.38
CA VAL A 147 11.41 -11.60 -13.03
C VAL A 147 10.90 -12.76 -12.18
N ILE A 148 11.77 -13.61 -11.65
CA ILE A 148 11.36 -14.77 -10.83
C ILE A 148 10.60 -14.31 -9.59
N PHE A 149 11.14 -13.36 -8.84
CA PHE A 149 10.48 -12.86 -7.62
C PHE A 149 9.23 -12.04 -7.92
N GLY A 150 9.18 -11.33 -9.06
CA GLY A 150 7.96 -10.70 -9.56
C GLY A 150 6.85 -11.70 -9.85
N VAL A 151 7.15 -12.81 -10.53
CA VAL A 151 6.18 -13.89 -10.77
C VAL A 151 5.73 -14.54 -9.46
N LEU A 152 6.67 -14.83 -8.55
CA LEU A 152 6.35 -15.41 -7.24
C LEU A 152 5.45 -14.48 -6.40
N SER A 153 5.70 -13.17 -6.39
CA SER A 153 4.88 -12.17 -5.70
C SER A 153 3.50 -11.99 -6.35
N THR A 154 3.40 -12.21 -7.67
CA THR A 154 2.12 -12.11 -8.41
C THR A 154 1.13 -13.21 -7.99
N ILE A 155 1.59 -14.40 -7.59
CA ILE A 155 0.72 -15.51 -7.18
C ILE A 155 -0.20 -15.12 -5.99
N PRO A 156 0.32 -14.68 -4.82
CA PRO A 156 -0.52 -14.22 -3.73
C PRO A 156 -1.32 -12.96 -4.08
N PHE A 157 -0.83 -12.08 -4.96
CA PHE A 157 -1.60 -10.94 -5.46
C PHE A 157 -2.88 -11.39 -6.19
N LEU A 158 -2.77 -12.34 -7.13
CA LEU A 158 -3.91 -12.91 -7.84
C LEU A 158 -4.86 -13.63 -6.87
N TYR A 159 -4.34 -14.28 -5.83
CA TYR A 159 -5.18 -14.86 -4.78
C TYR A 159 -5.94 -13.82 -3.97
N ILE A 160 -5.32 -12.68 -3.62
CA ILE A 160 -6.03 -11.54 -2.98
C ILE A 160 -7.16 -11.05 -3.89
N LEU A 161 -6.91 -10.88 -5.19
CA LEU A 161 -7.95 -10.50 -6.15
C LEU A 161 -9.07 -11.55 -6.20
N TYR A 162 -8.74 -12.83 -6.24
CA TYR A 162 -9.74 -13.90 -6.16
C TYR A 162 -10.61 -13.78 -4.91
N VAL A 163 -10.02 -13.62 -3.72
CA VAL A 163 -10.77 -13.49 -2.47
C VAL A 163 -11.65 -12.23 -2.48
N LEU A 164 -11.13 -11.11 -2.98
CA LEU A 164 -11.89 -9.85 -3.05
C LEU A 164 -13.02 -9.89 -4.07
N PHE A 165 -12.86 -10.53 -5.22
CA PHE A 165 -13.86 -10.53 -6.29
C PHE A 165 -14.84 -11.70 -6.22
N VAL A 166 -14.43 -12.83 -5.63
CA VAL A 166 -15.25 -14.04 -5.55
C VAL A 166 -15.77 -14.26 -4.13
N GLU A 167 -14.88 -14.43 -3.16
CA GLU A 167 -15.28 -14.82 -1.79
C GLU A 167 -16.02 -13.70 -1.07
N LEU A 168 -15.55 -12.46 -1.20
CA LEU A 168 -16.21 -11.30 -0.62
C LEU A 168 -17.58 -11.03 -1.29
N SER A 169 -17.73 -11.34 -2.59
CA SER A 169 -19.00 -11.14 -3.31
C SER A 169 -20.14 -11.96 -2.73
N LYS A 170 -19.85 -13.17 -2.25
CA LYS A 170 -20.81 -14.02 -1.53
C LYS A 170 -21.39 -13.35 -0.27
N SER A 171 -20.68 -12.35 0.27
CA SER A 171 -21.13 -11.57 1.44
C SER A 171 -21.88 -10.29 1.07
N LEU A 172 -21.86 -9.87 -0.20
CA LEU A 172 -22.47 -8.62 -0.67
C LEU A 172 -23.98 -8.75 -0.94
N ASP A 173 -24.49 -9.94 -1.25
CA ASP A 173 -25.93 -10.16 -1.49
C ASP A 173 -26.80 -9.80 -0.28
N ARG A 174 -26.20 -9.75 0.91
CA ARG A 174 -26.85 -9.40 2.18
C ARG A 174 -26.69 -7.93 2.55
N GLN A 175 -25.99 -7.14 1.73
CA GLN A 175 -25.71 -5.73 1.97
C GLN A 175 -26.72 -4.83 1.24
N PRO A 176 -26.97 -3.61 1.75
CA PRO A 176 -27.74 -2.62 1.00
C PRO A 176 -27.14 -2.35 -0.38
N ALA A 177 -27.98 -2.11 -1.39
CA ALA A 177 -27.54 -1.90 -2.78
C ALA A 177 -26.47 -0.80 -2.91
N GLY A 178 -26.58 0.29 -2.14
CA GLY A 178 -25.57 1.36 -2.11
C GLY A 178 -24.21 0.91 -1.58
N VAL A 179 -24.18 0.00 -0.59
CA VAL A 179 -22.94 -0.58 -0.06
C VAL A 179 -22.32 -1.50 -1.09
N ALA A 180 -23.10 -2.41 -1.69
CA ALA A 180 -22.63 -3.33 -2.73
C ALA A 180 -22.02 -2.57 -3.93
N ALA A 181 -22.68 -1.50 -4.39
CA ALA A 181 -22.16 -0.64 -5.47
C ALA A 181 -20.85 0.06 -5.08
N THR A 182 -20.75 0.56 -3.85
CA THR A 182 -19.53 1.21 -3.34
C THR A 182 -18.36 0.23 -3.28
N ILE A 183 -18.61 -0.99 -2.82
CA ILE A 183 -17.59 -2.05 -2.78
C ILE A 183 -17.17 -2.48 -4.19
N GLY A 184 -18.10 -2.51 -5.15
CA GLY A 184 -17.77 -2.74 -6.55
C GLY A 184 -16.76 -1.71 -7.08
N ARG A 185 -16.99 -0.42 -6.80
CA ARG A 185 -16.05 0.67 -7.18
C ARG A 185 -14.72 0.57 -6.45
N LEU A 186 -14.74 0.24 -5.16
CA LEU A 186 -13.53 0.04 -4.35
C LEU A 186 -12.64 -1.06 -4.93
N ARG A 187 -13.22 -2.17 -5.38
CA ARG A 187 -12.48 -3.26 -6.02
C ARG A 187 -11.81 -2.83 -7.33
N LEU A 188 -12.52 -2.04 -8.14
CA LEU A 188 -11.94 -1.47 -9.36
C LEU A 188 -10.80 -0.49 -9.05
N LEU A 189 -10.98 0.35 -8.02
CA LEU A 189 -9.93 1.24 -7.54
C LEU A 189 -8.71 0.46 -7.05
N LEU A 190 -8.91 -0.66 -6.34
CA LEU A 190 -7.83 -1.54 -5.91
C LEU A 190 -7.08 -2.11 -7.10
N ILE A 191 -7.75 -2.62 -8.15
CA ILE A 191 -7.04 -3.07 -9.36
C ILE A 191 -6.27 -1.90 -9.98
N ALA A 192 -6.89 -0.74 -10.13
CA ALA A 192 -6.27 0.41 -10.79
C ALA A 192 -5.04 0.93 -10.02
N THR A 193 -5.06 0.88 -8.69
CA THR A 193 -3.98 1.40 -7.85
C THR A 193 -2.93 0.35 -7.53
N TRP A 194 -3.32 -0.90 -7.27
CA TRP A 194 -2.39 -1.97 -6.92
C TRP A 194 -1.80 -2.65 -8.14
N GLY A 195 -2.53 -2.70 -9.25
CA GLY A 195 -2.07 -3.28 -10.51
C GLY A 195 -0.91 -2.54 -11.16
N VAL A 196 -0.61 -1.30 -10.74
CA VAL A 196 0.55 -0.54 -11.21
C VAL A 196 1.86 -1.09 -10.64
N TYR A 197 1.87 -1.54 -9.39
CA TYR A 197 3.10 -1.99 -8.70
C TYR A 197 3.81 -3.19 -9.34
N PRO A 198 3.13 -4.23 -9.85
CA PRO A 198 3.82 -5.32 -10.54
C PRO A 198 4.24 -4.99 -11.98
N ILE A 199 3.83 -3.84 -12.53
CA ILE A 199 4.16 -3.39 -13.90
C ILE A 199 5.41 -2.51 -13.89
N SER A 200 5.56 -1.68 -12.85
CA SER A 200 6.70 -0.77 -12.62
C SER A 200 7.97 -1.50 -12.22
#